data_AF-A0A5Y3IC97-F1
#
_entry.id   AF-A0A5Y3IC97-F1
#
_cell.length_a   1.000
_cell.length_b   1.000
_cell.length_c   1.000
_cell.angle_alpha   90.00
_cell.angle_beta   90.00
_cell.angle_gamma   90.00
#
_symmetry.space_group_name_H-M   'P 1'
#
loop_
_entity.id
_entity.type
_entity.pdbx_description
1 polymer ?
#
loop_
_entity_poly.entity_id
_entity_poly.type
_entity_poly.pdbx_seq_one_letter_code
_entity_poly.pdbx_strand_id
1 'polypeptide(L)'
;MALTHRELCQIAYKFLKRNGFKVCFHDRFIAVTSTGEQPDAMGFRNSASCLIEAKCSRADLLADRKKRFRKNPSLGMGDWRFFISEPGVISVEDLPPGWGLLHVVNGRVRKVHGWPKGNCCWGNPEDKPFIGNKQVECDYMLSALRRMELRGHLNEIYDGVIVNKQEGNAA
;
A
#
# COMPACT_ATOMS: atom_id res chain seq x y z
N MET A 1 -21.20 12.34 3.60
CA MET A 1 -20.22 12.53 4.69
C MET A 1 -18.84 12.31 4.11
N ALA A 2 -17.85 13.10 4.53
CA ALA A 2 -16.46 12.89 4.13
C ALA A 2 -15.94 11.56 4.69
N LEU A 3 -15.07 10.89 3.95
CA LEU A 3 -14.48 9.62 4.36
C LEU A 3 -13.46 9.86 5.48
N THR A 4 -13.53 9.02 6.50
CA THR A 4 -12.53 9.00 7.57
C THR A 4 -11.22 8.38 7.09
N HIS A 5 -10.12 8.67 7.80
CA HIS A 5 -8.80 8.10 7.51
C HIS A 5 -8.85 6.57 7.48
N ARG A 6 -9.50 5.98 8.48
CA ARG A 6 -9.66 4.52 8.60
C ARG A 6 -10.42 3.92 7.42
N GLU A 7 -11.43 4.61 6.89
CA GLU A 7 -12.16 4.16 5.70
C GLU A 7 -11.29 4.22 4.45
N LEU A 8 -10.51 5.30 4.28
CA LEU A 8 -9.54 5.42 3.18
C LEU A 8 -8.48 4.32 3.24
N CYS A 9 -7.91 4.02 4.41
CA CYS A 9 -6.95 2.92 4.60
C CYS A 9 -7.55 1.57 4.17
N GLN A 10 -8.79 1.27 4.59
CA GLN A 10 -9.47 0.04 4.21
C GLN A 10 -9.76 -0.04 2.71
N ILE A 11 -10.16 1.08 2.09
CA ILE A 11 -10.40 1.18 0.65
C ILE A 11 -9.09 0.96 -0.11
N ALA A 12 -7.99 1.58 0.31
CA ALA A 12 -6.66 1.41 -0.27
C ALA A 12 -6.19 -0.05 -0.21
N TYR A 13 -6.32 -0.68 0.96
CA TYR A 13 -6.01 -2.10 1.15
C TYR A 13 -6.81 -3.01 0.21
N LYS A 14 -8.13 -2.84 0.15
CA LYS A 14 -9.00 -3.63 -0.74
C LYS A 14 -8.66 -3.37 -2.20
N PHE A 15 -8.31 -2.13 -2.55
CA PHE A 15 -7.93 -1.75 -3.90
C PHE A 15 -6.63 -2.42 -4.34
N LEU A 16 -5.59 -2.46 -3.48
CA LEU A 16 -4.36 -3.20 -3.75
C LEU A 16 -4.64 -4.68 -4.03
N LYS A 17 -5.44 -5.35 -3.18
CA LYS A 17 -5.79 -6.78 -3.37
C LYS A 17 -6.46 -7.04 -4.73
N ARG A 18 -7.38 -6.16 -5.13
CA ARG A 18 -8.07 -6.26 -6.43
C ARG A 18 -7.16 -5.99 -7.62
N ASN A 19 -6.03 -5.31 -7.43
CA ASN A 19 -5.07 -4.99 -8.49
C ASN A 19 -3.81 -5.87 -8.43
N GLY A 20 -3.95 -7.11 -7.93
CA GLY A 20 -2.92 -8.14 -8.08
C GLY A 20 -1.86 -8.18 -6.98
N PHE A 21 -1.96 -7.35 -5.94
CA PHE A 21 -1.14 -7.48 -4.73
C PHE A 21 -1.72 -8.58 -3.84
N LYS A 22 -0.98 -9.68 -3.68
CA LYS A 22 -1.50 -10.89 -3.02
C LYS A 22 -1.33 -10.87 -1.52
N VAL A 23 -0.31 -10.18 -1.03
CA VAL A 23 -0.10 -9.90 0.38
C VAL A 23 -0.25 -8.41 0.58
N CYS A 24 -1.22 -8.00 1.41
CA CYS A 24 -1.48 -6.60 1.70
C CYS A 24 -1.69 -6.40 3.20
N PHE A 25 -1.38 -5.18 3.66
CA PHE A 25 -1.58 -4.72 5.02
C PHE A 25 -2.26 -3.34 5.00
N HIS A 26 -2.90 -2.99 6.10
CA HIS A 26 -3.51 -1.67 6.31
C HIS A 26 -3.07 -1.12 7.67
N ASP A 27 -3.31 0.17 7.89
CA ASP A 27 -2.97 1.00 9.06
C ASP A 27 -2.97 0.36 10.47
N ARG A 28 -3.90 -0.57 10.79
CA ARG A 28 -3.90 -1.22 12.13
C ARG A 28 -2.74 -2.20 12.32
N PHE A 29 -2.04 -2.58 11.26
CA PHE A 29 -0.83 -3.38 11.37
C PHE A 29 0.38 -2.47 11.60
N ILE A 30 0.86 -2.46 12.85
CA ILE A 30 2.05 -1.71 13.25
C ILE A 30 3.25 -2.67 13.28
N ALA A 31 4.21 -2.43 12.41
CA ALA A 31 5.45 -3.20 12.34
C ALA A 31 6.59 -2.46 13.05
N VAL A 32 7.60 -3.20 13.53
CA VAL A 32 8.86 -2.59 13.92
C VAL A 32 9.72 -2.54 12.66
N THR A 33 10.03 -1.33 12.18
CA THR A 33 10.82 -1.12 10.96
C THR A 33 12.07 -0.31 11.28
N SER A 34 13.18 -0.62 10.60
CA SER A 34 14.48 0.06 10.78
C SER A 34 14.42 1.59 10.57
N THR A 35 13.50 2.09 9.75
CA THR A 35 13.30 3.53 9.50
C THR A 35 12.13 4.15 10.27
N GLY A 36 11.33 3.32 10.93
CA GLY A 36 10.11 3.73 11.63
C GLY A 36 8.93 4.07 10.71
N GLU A 37 9.03 3.85 9.40
CA GLU A 37 7.94 4.11 8.45
C GLU A 37 6.76 3.16 8.68
N GLN A 38 5.56 3.73 8.69
CA GLN A 38 4.27 3.02 8.80
C GLN A 38 3.35 3.51 7.68
N PRO A 39 3.06 2.68 6.67
CA PRO A 39 2.15 3.04 5.59
C PRO A 39 0.68 2.85 6.00
N ASP A 40 -0.22 3.63 5.39
CA ASP A 40 -1.66 3.47 5.57
C ASP A 40 -2.19 2.21 4.87
N ALA A 41 -1.60 1.86 3.73
CA ALA A 41 -1.71 0.54 3.13
C ALA A 41 -0.43 0.14 2.40
N MET A 42 -0.07 -1.14 2.48
CA MET A 42 1.11 -1.70 1.83
C MET A 42 0.72 -2.97 1.10
N GLY A 43 1.15 -3.12 -0.15
CA GLY A 43 0.90 -4.28 -0.99
C GLY A 43 2.19 -4.86 -1.55
N PHE A 44 2.28 -6.19 -1.59
CA PHE A 44 3.38 -6.94 -2.17
C PHE A 44 2.87 -7.85 -3.28
N ARG A 45 3.63 -7.87 -4.38
CA ARG A 45 3.51 -8.81 -5.51
C ARG A 45 4.93 -9.24 -5.92
N ASN A 46 5.04 -10.33 -6.69
CA ASN A 46 6.32 -11.00 -6.99
C ASN A 46 7.48 -10.05 -7.38
N SER A 47 7.19 -8.99 -8.13
CA SER A 47 8.19 -8.08 -8.67
C SER A 47 8.10 -6.65 -8.15
N ALA A 48 7.16 -6.33 -7.25
CA ALA A 48 6.90 -4.95 -6.86
C ALA A 48 6.25 -4.84 -5.48
N SER A 49 6.54 -3.73 -4.81
CA SER A 49 5.84 -3.27 -3.62
C SER A 49 5.10 -1.96 -3.91
N CYS A 50 3.94 -1.75 -3.29
CA CYS A 50 3.15 -0.54 -3.45
C CYS A 50 2.67 -0.02 -2.11
N LEU A 51 3.09 1.20 -1.79
CA LEU A 51 2.68 1.95 -0.62
C LEU A 51 1.58 2.95 -1.01
N ILE A 52 0.54 3.04 -0.18
CA ILE A 52 -0.53 4.04 -0.31
C ILE A 52 -0.63 4.81 1.00
N GLU A 53 -0.68 6.14 0.90
CA GLU A 53 -0.85 7.08 2.01
C GLU A 53 -2.20 7.81 1.87
N ALA A 54 -3.07 7.62 2.85
CA ALA A 54 -4.38 8.27 2.93
C ALA A 54 -4.26 9.69 3.48
N LYS A 55 -5.00 10.63 2.89
CA LYS A 55 -5.13 12.00 3.39
C LYS A 55 -6.59 12.42 3.36
N CYS A 56 -7.08 12.90 4.49
CA CYS A 56 -8.46 13.38 4.64
C CYS A 56 -8.56 14.89 4.40
N SER A 57 -7.45 15.61 4.54
CA SER A 57 -7.41 17.07 4.45
C SER A 57 -6.10 17.60 3.85
N ARG A 58 -6.12 18.87 3.44
CA ARG A 58 -4.90 19.61 3.03
C ARG A 58 -3.87 19.66 4.16
N ALA A 59 -4.32 19.80 5.41
CA ALA A 59 -3.44 19.83 6.57
C ALA A 59 -2.68 18.51 6.74
N ASP A 60 -3.34 17.37 6.54
CA ASP A 60 -2.70 16.06 6.59
C ASP A 60 -1.59 15.94 5.54
N LEU A 61 -1.85 16.42 4.32
CA LEU A 61 -0.85 16.43 3.25
C LEU A 61 0.37 17.30 3.61
N LEU A 62 0.13 18.49 4.19
CA LEU A 62 1.22 19.39 4.60
C LEU A 62 2.06 18.81 5.74
N ALA A 63 1.44 18.09 6.68
CA ALA A 63 2.15 17.37 7.74
C ALA A 63 3.00 16.23 7.15
N ASP A 64 2.45 15.48 6.19
CA ASP A 64 3.12 14.36 5.53
C ASP A 64 4.42 14.78 4.81
N ARG A 65 4.42 15.95 4.16
CA ARG A 65 5.60 16.53 3.49
C ARG A 65 6.81 16.70 4.42
N LYS A 66 6.61 16.77 5.73
CA LYS A 66 7.70 16.92 6.72
C LYS A 66 8.38 15.60 7.09
N LYS A 67 7.79 14.45 6.75
CA LYS A 67 8.32 13.11 7.10
C LYS A 67 9.72 12.90 6.48
N ARG A 68 10.60 12.22 7.21
CA ARG A 68 12.02 12.02 6.82
C ARG A 68 12.19 11.33 5.46
N PHE A 69 11.35 10.33 5.17
CA PHE A 69 11.37 9.57 3.92
C PHE A 69 10.72 10.33 2.74
N ARG A 70 10.14 11.52 2.97
CA ARG A 70 9.82 12.47 1.90
C ARG A 70 11.02 13.30 1.48
N LYS A 71 11.90 13.62 2.44
CA LYS A 71 13.15 14.34 2.17
C LYS A 71 14.22 13.44 1.58
N ASN A 72 14.28 12.18 2.04
CA ASN A 72 15.17 11.17 1.51
C ASN A 72 14.39 9.92 1.07
N PRO A 73 13.98 9.85 -0.21
CA PRO A 73 13.16 8.75 -0.73
C PRO A 73 13.77 7.35 -0.58
N SER A 74 15.09 7.21 -0.46
CA SER A 74 15.77 5.91 -0.29
C SER A 74 15.54 5.29 1.10
N LEU A 75 15.06 6.07 2.07
CA LEU A 75 14.62 5.55 3.37
C LEU A 75 13.21 4.94 3.31
N GLY A 76 12.42 5.30 2.29
CA GLY A 76 11.03 4.87 2.16
C GLY A 76 10.88 3.50 1.50
N MET A 77 9.92 2.71 1.97
CA MET A 77 9.47 1.47 1.34
C MET A 77 8.59 1.75 0.11
N GLY A 78 8.33 0.70 -0.69
CA GLY A 78 7.45 0.80 -1.86
C GLY A 78 8.19 1.25 -3.11
N ASP A 79 8.22 0.39 -4.11
CA ASP A 79 8.65 0.71 -5.48
C ASP A 79 7.67 1.68 -6.14
N TRP A 80 6.39 1.53 -5.80
CA TRP A 80 5.30 2.39 -6.22
C TRP A 80 4.69 3.07 -5.00
N ARG A 81 4.41 4.37 -5.12
CA ARG A 81 3.94 5.17 -4.00
C ARG A 81 2.80 6.07 -4.45
N PHE A 82 1.66 5.96 -3.77
CA PHE A 82 0.47 6.70 -4.11
C PHE A 82 -0.08 7.44 -2.90
N PHE A 83 -0.68 8.60 -3.15
CA PHE A 83 -1.66 9.15 -2.22
C PHE A 83 -3.07 8.67 -2.58
N ILE A 84 -3.93 8.55 -1.57
CA ILE A 84 -5.37 8.34 -1.75
C ILE A 84 -6.16 9.37 -0.93
N SER A 85 -7.18 9.95 -1.54
CA SER A 85 -8.05 10.94 -0.88
C SER A 85 -9.41 11.05 -1.58
N GLU A 86 -10.35 11.80 -1.02
CA GLU A 86 -11.49 12.30 -1.80
C GLU A 86 -11.04 13.42 -2.77
N PRO A 87 -11.75 13.63 -3.90
CA PRO A 87 -11.46 14.74 -4.80
C PRO A 87 -11.41 16.09 -4.06
N GLY A 88 -10.47 16.94 -4.46
CA GLY A 88 -10.28 18.28 -3.87
C GLY A 88 -9.30 18.34 -2.69
N VAL A 89 -8.92 17.19 -2.10
CA VAL A 89 -7.90 17.15 -1.03
C VAL A 89 -6.48 17.22 -1.61
N ILE A 90 -6.20 16.45 -2.66
CA ILE A 90 -4.89 16.42 -3.34
C ILE A 90 -5.12 16.58 -4.84
N SER A 91 -4.37 17.49 -5.47
CA SER A 91 -4.28 17.61 -6.93
C SER A 91 -2.95 17.05 -7.43
N VAL A 92 -2.81 16.91 -8.75
CA VAL A 92 -1.59 16.32 -9.35
C VAL A 92 -0.37 17.22 -9.11
N GLU A 93 -0.59 18.53 -9.04
CA GLU A 93 0.44 19.55 -8.83
C GLU A 93 1.00 19.51 -7.39
N ASP A 94 0.29 18.87 -6.46
CA ASP A 94 0.74 18.69 -5.09
C ASP A 94 1.72 17.54 -4.91
N LEU A 95 1.85 16.66 -5.92
CA LEU A 95 2.56 15.40 -5.81
C LEU A 95 4.08 15.63 -5.84
N PRO A 96 4.83 15.01 -4.91
CA PRO A 96 6.27 14.88 -5.07
C PRO A 96 6.58 14.10 -6.36
N PRO A 97 7.74 14.35 -7.01
CA PRO A 97 8.14 13.61 -8.20
C PRO A 97 8.06 12.08 -8.00
N GLY A 98 7.50 11.39 -8.99
CA GLY A 98 7.33 9.94 -8.99
C GLY A 98 6.11 9.41 -8.21
N TRP A 99 5.45 10.23 -7.37
CA TRP A 99 4.25 9.80 -6.67
C TRP A 99 3.03 9.78 -7.58
N GLY A 100 2.17 8.78 -7.38
CA GLY A 100 0.86 8.73 -8.02
C GLY A 100 -0.27 9.24 -7.13
N LEU A 101 -1.45 9.38 -7.72
CA LEU A 101 -2.66 9.85 -7.05
C LEU A 101 -3.86 8.98 -7.38
N LEU A 102 -4.59 8.64 -6.33
CA LEU A 102 -5.86 7.93 -6.37
C LEU A 102 -6.93 8.79 -5.71
N HIS A 103 -8.11 8.86 -6.31
CA HIS A 103 -9.28 9.48 -5.68
C HIS A 103 -10.35 8.45 -5.35
N VAL A 104 -11.06 8.64 -4.26
CA VAL A 104 -12.25 7.85 -3.92
C VAL A 104 -13.49 8.64 -4.26
N VAL A 105 -14.31 8.12 -5.17
CA VAL A 105 -15.58 8.72 -5.58
C VAL A 105 -16.69 7.69 -5.41
N ASN A 106 -17.67 7.98 -4.55
CA ASN A 106 -18.78 7.08 -4.25
C ASN A 106 -18.29 5.66 -3.86
N GLY A 107 -17.26 5.59 -3.00
CA GLY A 107 -16.65 4.34 -2.54
C GLY A 107 -15.80 3.59 -3.58
N ARG A 108 -15.62 4.13 -4.79
CA ARG A 108 -14.80 3.53 -5.86
C ARG A 108 -13.50 4.31 -6.05
N VAL A 109 -12.40 3.60 -6.20
CA VAL A 109 -11.08 4.19 -6.44
C VAL A 109 -10.92 4.52 -7.93
N ARG A 110 -10.55 5.77 -8.22
CA ARG A 110 -10.18 6.29 -9.53
C ARG A 110 -8.67 6.51 -9.59
N LYS A 111 -8.06 6.03 -10.67
CA LYS A 111 -6.62 6.13 -10.94
C LYS A 111 -6.36 7.48 -11.62
N VAL A 112 -5.95 8.48 -10.86
CA VAL A 112 -5.85 9.87 -11.35
C VAL A 112 -4.50 10.12 -12.01
N HIS A 113 -3.41 9.72 -11.35
CA HIS A 113 -2.05 9.96 -11.85
C HIS A 113 -1.09 8.84 -11.44
N GLY A 114 -0.07 8.59 -12.27
CA GLY A 114 1.06 7.70 -11.97
C GLY A 114 0.72 6.21 -11.89
N TRP A 115 -0.54 5.80 -12.08
CA TRP A 115 -0.89 4.38 -12.08
C TRP A 115 -0.40 3.69 -13.37
N PRO A 116 0.38 2.61 -13.29
CA PRO A 116 0.92 1.96 -14.47
C PRO A 116 -0.17 1.41 -15.38
N LYS A 117 -0.01 1.62 -16.70
CA LYS A 117 -1.02 1.29 -17.72
C LYS A 117 -1.16 -0.22 -17.97
N GLY A 118 -0.11 -0.99 -17.71
CA GLY A 118 -0.05 -2.44 -17.94
C GLY A 118 0.45 -3.24 -16.75
N ASN A 119 0.13 -4.54 -16.71
CA ASN A 119 0.57 -5.42 -15.62
C ASN A 119 2.09 -5.67 -15.63
N CYS A 120 2.71 -5.70 -16.81
CA CYS A 120 4.16 -5.84 -16.98
C CYS A 120 4.94 -4.67 -16.38
N CYS A 121 4.38 -3.45 -16.45
CA CYS A 121 5.05 -2.23 -16.03
C CYS A 121 5.47 -2.25 -14.56
N TRP A 122 4.74 -2.92 -13.65
CA TRP A 122 5.20 -2.86 -12.27
C TRP A 122 6.45 -3.67 -11.99
N GLY A 123 6.78 -4.65 -12.83
CA GLY A 123 7.99 -5.45 -12.68
C GLY A 123 9.20 -4.86 -13.38
N ASN A 124 8.98 -4.06 -14.42
CA ASN A 124 10.05 -3.45 -15.20
C ASN A 124 10.79 -2.38 -14.37
N PRO A 125 12.10 -2.52 -14.16
CA PRO A 125 12.89 -1.53 -13.42
C PRO A 125 12.81 -0.11 -13.99
N GLU A 126 12.67 0.03 -15.31
CA GLU A 126 12.61 1.34 -15.99
C GLU A 126 11.29 2.08 -15.76
N ASP A 127 10.22 1.34 -15.48
CA ASP A 127 8.89 1.90 -15.22
C ASP A 127 8.71 2.32 -13.75
N LYS A 128 9.52 1.78 -12.83
CA LYS A 128 9.39 2.02 -11.39
C LYS A 128 9.86 3.44 -11.04
N PRO A 129 9.00 4.26 -10.41
CA PRO A 129 9.42 5.60 -9.99
C PRO A 129 10.44 5.58 -8.84
N PHE A 130 10.46 4.49 -8.05
CA PHE A 130 11.36 4.33 -6.92
C PHE A 130 11.95 2.92 -6.85
N ILE A 131 13.12 2.83 -6.22
CA ILE A 131 13.62 1.59 -5.63
C ILE A 131 13.22 1.65 -4.14
N GLY A 132 12.21 0.87 -3.76
CA GLY A 132 11.76 0.80 -2.36
C GLY A 132 12.86 0.25 -1.46
N ASN A 133 12.95 0.76 -0.23
CA ASN A 133 13.90 0.24 0.76
C ASN A 133 13.54 -1.21 1.14
N LYS A 134 14.28 -2.16 0.59
CA LYS A 134 13.99 -3.60 0.73
C LYS A 134 14.20 -4.11 2.16
N GLN A 135 15.09 -3.48 2.93
CA GLN A 135 15.25 -3.85 4.34
C GLN A 135 13.98 -3.51 5.12
N VAL A 136 13.42 -2.31 4.94
CA VAL A 136 12.19 -1.88 5.64
C VAL A 136 11.00 -2.73 5.21
N GLU A 137 10.92 -3.11 3.92
CA GLU A 137 9.92 -4.06 3.42
C GLU A 137 10.04 -5.44 4.07
N CYS A 138 11.26 -5.97 4.21
CA CYS A 138 11.54 -7.22 4.91
C CYS A 138 11.18 -7.13 6.41
N ASP A 139 11.51 -6.03 7.09
CA ASP A 139 11.14 -5.81 8.49
C ASP A 139 9.61 -5.86 8.67
N TYR A 140 8.88 -5.28 7.71
CA TYR A 140 7.41 -5.26 7.68
C TYR A 140 6.83 -6.67 7.49
N MET A 141 7.37 -7.45 6.54
CA MET A 141 6.95 -8.84 6.31
C MET A 141 7.33 -9.75 7.47
N LEU A 142 8.53 -9.62 8.03
CA LEU A 142 8.99 -10.36 9.21
C LEU A 142 8.06 -10.09 10.40
N SER A 143 7.69 -8.84 10.63
CA SER A 143 6.72 -8.46 11.66
C SER A 143 5.38 -9.17 11.49
N ALA A 144 4.94 -9.42 10.25
CA ALA A 144 3.70 -10.13 9.96
C ALA A 144 3.86 -11.65 10.19
N LEU A 145 4.92 -12.25 9.62
CA LEU A 145 5.21 -13.68 9.76
C LEU A 145 5.44 -14.07 11.23
N ARG A 146 6.13 -13.23 12.01
CA ARG A 146 6.32 -13.46 13.44
C ARG A 146 5.00 -13.52 14.20
N ARG A 147 3.99 -12.74 13.80
CA ARG A 147 2.65 -12.82 14.41
C ARG A 147 1.91 -14.10 14.00
N MET A 148 2.12 -14.58 12.79
CA MET A 148 1.58 -15.88 12.35
C MET A 148 2.22 -17.02 13.14
N GLU A 149 3.54 -16.98 13.33
CA GLU A 149 4.29 -17.93 14.16
C GLU A 149 3.79 -17.96 15.60
N LEU A 150 3.70 -16.79 16.25
CA LEU A 150 3.22 -16.68 17.63
C LEU A 150 1.76 -17.14 17.81
N ARG A 151 0.98 -17.20 16.74
CA ARG A 151 -0.40 -17.68 16.73
C ARG A 151 -0.52 -19.14 16.27
N GLY A 152 0.60 -19.79 15.93
CA GLY A 152 0.62 -21.17 15.44
C GLY A 152 0.17 -21.36 13.99
N HIS A 153 -0.05 -20.28 13.24
CA HIS A 153 -0.50 -20.34 11.84
C HIS A 153 0.64 -20.45 10.82
N LEU A 154 1.91 -20.26 11.23
CA LEU A 154 3.01 -20.30 10.27
C LEU A 154 3.24 -21.72 9.73
N ASN A 155 2.95 -22.76 10.49
CA ASN A 155 3.09 -24.15 10.02
C ASN A 155 2.21 -24.48 8.82
N GLU A 156 1.11 -23.74 8.62
CA GLU A 156 0.19 -23.92 7.48
C GLU A 156 0.88 -23.65 6.11
N ILE A 157 2.05 -23.01 6.08
CA ILE A 157 2.79 -22.79 4.83
C ILE A 157 3.31 -24.08 4.19
N TYR A 158 3.44 -25.16 4.97
CA TYR A 158 3.91 -26.47 4.49
C TYR A 158 2.77 -27.32 3.90
N ASP A 159 1.51 -26.98 4.21
CA ASP A 159 0.33 -27.78 3.83
C ASP A 159 -0.10 -27.59 2.36
N GLY A 160 0.70 -26.86 1.58
CA GLY A 160 0.36 -26.47 0.20
C GLY A 160 -0.71 -25.38 0.15
N VAL A 161 -0.88 -24.76 -1.02
CA VAL A 161 -1.85 -23.67 -1.19
C VAL A 161 -3.21 -24.25 -1.62
N ILE A 162 -4.27 -23.98 -0.85
CA ILE A 162 -5.65 -24.25 -1.29
C ILE A 162 -6.01 -23.24 -2.39
N VAL A 163 -5.84 -23.63 -3.64
CA VAL A 163 -6.30 -22.85 -4.80
C VAL A 163 -7.75 -23.26 -5.07
N ASN A 164 -8.69 -22.34 -4.83
CA ASN A 164 -10.15 -22.49 -4.98
C ASN A 164 -10.87 -23.15 -3.80
N LYS A 165 -11.08 -22.40 -2.72
CA LYS A 165 -12.21 -22.69 -1.82
C LYS A 165 -13.48 -22.29 -2.58
N GLN A 166 -14.24 -23.27 -3.09
CA GLN A 166 -15.60 -23.00 -3.55
C GLN A 166 -16.34 -22.40 -2.35
N GLU A 167 -16.70 -21.12 -2.43
CA GLU A 167 -17.64 -20.53 -1.49
C GLU A 167 -18.93 -21.33 -1.66
N GLY A 168 -19.24 -22.16 -0.67
CA GLY A 168 -20.44 -22.98 -0.68
C GLY A 168 -21.65 -22.07 -0.84
N ASN A 169 -22.44 -22.30 -1.89
CA ASN A 169 -23.80 -21.81 -1.97
C ASN A 169 -24.57 -22.38 -0.77
N ALA A 170 -24.76 -21.58 0.26
CA ALA A 170 -25.82 -21.82 1.23
C ALA A 170 -27.14 -21.54 0.51
N ALA A 171 -27.87 -22.63 0.22
CA ALA A 171 -29.27 -22.62 -0.15
C ALA A 171 -30.15 -22.14 1.00
#